data_AF-F1W4B0-F1
#
_entry.id   AF-F1W4B0-F1
#
_cell.length_a   1.000
_cell.length_b   1.000
_cell.length_c   1.000
_cell.angle_alpha   90.00
_cell.angle_beta   90.00
_cell.angle_gamma   90.00
#
_symmetry.space_group_name_H-M   'P 1'
#
loop_
_entity.id
_entity.type
_entity.pdbx_description
1 polymer ?
#
loop_
_entity_poly.entity_id
_entity_poly.type
_entity_poly.pdbx_seq_one_letter_code
_entity_poly.pdbx_strand_id
1 'polypeptide(L)'
;MNSQEVLSLYETVSEITGEMLVAAQKRDWEQLVVLESRVAGHVSSLKTGEEPTALTGATRLRKVQIIQKILAHDRLIRDITEPWMAELAILMNSTGTERKLSQAYGGKYAG
;
A
#
# COMPACT_ATOMS: atom_id res chain seq x y z
N MET A 1 1.74 20.59 16.75
CA MET A 1 0.87 19.59 17.42
C MET A 1 1.48 19.19 18.74
N ASN A 2 0.68 18.87 19.75
CA ASN A 2 1.20 18.30 20.99
C ASN A 2 1.47 16.80 20.84
N SER A 3 2.22 16.22 21.79
CA SER A 3 2.65 14.82 21.71
C SER A 3 1.50 13.80 21.71
N GLN A 4 0.35 14.12 22.30
CA GLN A 4 -0.82 13.25 22.33
C GLN A 4 -1.56 13.26 20.99
N GLU A 5 -1.67 14.42 20.34
CA GLU A 5 -2.25 14.55 19.00
C GLU A 5 -1.40 13.79 17.96
N VAL A 6 -0.07 13.87 18.08
CA VAL A 6 0.84 13.09 17.23
C VAL A 6 0.63 11.60 17.42
N LEU A 7 0.57 11.11 18.66
CA LEU A 7 0.29 9.69 18.93
C LEU A 7 -1.05 9.24 18.36
N SER A 8 -2.11 10.04 18.52
CA SER A 8 -3.44 9.74 17.98
C SER A 8 -3.42 9.62 16.45
N LEU A 9 -2.66 10.48 15.76
CA LEU A 9 -2.47 10.35 14.31
C LEU A 9 -1.72 9.06 13.92
N TYR A 10 -0.67 8.67 14.66
CA TYR A 10 0.01 7.41 14.42
C TYR A 10 -0.92 6.20 14.67
N GLU A 11 -1.71 6.23 15.73
CA GLU A 11 -2.70 5.18 16.03
C GLU A 11 -3.74 5.08 14.90
N THR A 12 -4.26 6.21 14.42
CA THR A 12 -5.18 6.27 13.29
C THR A 12 -4.57 5.66 12.02
N VAL A 13 -3.31 5.99 11.70
CA VAL A 13 -2.61 5.38 10.56
C VAL A 13 -2.44 3.86 10.75
N SER A 14 -2.15 3.41 11.98
CA SER A 14 -2.06 1.97 12.28
C SER A 14 -3.38 1.23 12.13
N GLU A 15 -4.50 1.88 12.42
CA GLU A 15 -5.84 1.31 12.22
C GLU A 15 -6.16 1.21 10.73
N ILE A 16 -5.96 2.29 9.97
CA ILE A 16 -6.23 2.31 8.52
C ILE A 16 -5.33 1.29 7.78
N THR A 17 -4.06 1.15 8.15
CA THR A 17 -3.19 0.11 7.56
C THR A 17 -3.64 -1.31 7.92
N GLY A 18 -4.29 -1.50 9.07
CA GLY A 18 -4.97 -2.75 9.41
C GLY A 18 -6.18 -3.01 8.50
N GLU A 19 -7.00 -1.98 8.23
CA GLU A 19 -8.10 -2.06 7.26
C GLU A 19 -7.59 -2.38 5.85
N MET A 20 -6.45 -1.79 5.44
CA MET A 20 -5.80 -2.07 4.16
C MET A 20 -5.38 -3.54 4.05
N LEU A 21 -4.83 -4.13 5.12
CA LEU A 21 -4.50 -5.55 5.14
C LEU A 21 -5.74 -6.43 4.94
N VAL A 22 -6.86 -6.09 5.60
CA VAL A 22 -8.13 -6.82 5.42
C VAL A 22 -8.65 -6.67 3.98
N ALA A 23 -8.58 -5.47 3.40
CA ALA A 23 -8.97 -5.24 2.01
C ALA A 23 -8.10 -6.05 1.03
N ALA A 24 -6.78 -6.06 1.21
CA ALA A 24 -5.85 -6.85 0.42
C ALA A 24 -6.15 -8.36 0.51
N GLN A 25 -6.41 -8.88 1.72
CA GLN A 25 -6.79 -10.29 1.92
C GLN A 25 -8.10 -10.65 1.20
N LYS A 26 -9.05 -9.71 1.13
CA LYS A 26 -10.32 -9.87 0.41
C LYS A 26 -10.20 -9.59 -1.10
N ARG A 27 -9.02 -9.16 -1.57
CA ARG A 27 -8.79 -8.68 -2.95
C ARG A 27 -9.70 -7.51 -3.35
N ASP A 28 -10.08 -6.70 -2.37
CA ASP A 28 -10.88 -5.49 -2.56
C ASP A 28 -9.95 -4.32 -2.91
N TRP A 29 -9.55 -4.26 -4.18
CA TRP A 29 -8.58 -3.29 -4.66
C TRP A 29 -9.11 -1.86 -4.67
N GLU A 30 -10.41 -1.68 -4.90
CA GLU A 30 -11.05 -0.36 -4.85
C GLU A 30 -10.97 0.21 -3.44
N GLN A 31 -11.34 -0.60 -2.44
CA GLN A 31 -11.20 -0.19 -1.04
C GLN A 31 -9.74 0.06 -0.66
N LEU A 32 -8.80 -0.76 -1.16
CA LEU A 32 -7.37 -0.57 -0.88
C LEU A 32 -6.87 0.81 -1.34
N VAL A 33 -7.28 1.26 -2.54
CA VAL A 33 -6.92 2.59 -3.09
C VAL A 33 -7.55 3.72 -2.26
N VAL A 34 -8.81 3.58 -1.84
CA VAL A 34 -9.48 4.57 -0.99
C VAL A 34 -8.76 4.71 0.35
N LEU A 35 -8.36 3.59 0.96
CA LEU A 35 -7.65 3.58 2.23
C LEU A 35 -6.22 4.15 2.10
N GLU A 36 -5.52 3.85 1.01
CA GLU A 36 -4.18 4.42 0.72
C GLU A 36 -4.22 5.96 0.68
N SER A 37 -5.22 6.53 0.01
CA SER A 37 -5.42 8.00 -0.04
C SER A 37 -5.61 8.61 1.36
N ARG A 38 -6.36 7.93 2.24
CA ARG A 38 -6.54 8.36 3.64
C ARG A 38 -5.21 8.33 4.40
N VAL A 39 -4.43 7.26 4.28
CA VAL A 39 -3.09 7.15 4.90
C VAL A 39 -2.18 8.28 4.41
N ALA A 40 -2.14 8.53 3.09
CA ALA A 40 -1.33 9.59 2.52
C ALA A 40 -1.68 10.98 3.08
N GLY A 41 -2.97 11.26 3.30
CA GLY A 41 -3.43 12.48 3.96
C GLY A 41 -2.90 12.60 5.39
N HIS A 42 -3.05 11.56 6.22
CA HIS A 42 -2.57 11.57 7.60
C HIS A 42 -1.04 11.67 7.71
N VAL A 43 -0.30 10.97 6.85
CA VAL A 43 1.17 11.06 6.78
C VAL A 43 1.61 12.47 6.39
N SER A 44 0.88 13.12 5.48
CA SER A 44 1.16 14.51 5.11
C SER A 44 0.94 15.46 6.29
N SER A 45 -0.12 15.27 7.08
CA SER A 45 -0.35 16.04 8.32
C SER A 45 0.75 15.81 9.36
N LEU A 46 1.25 14.57 9.50
CA LEU A 46 2.37 14.26 10.39
C LEU A 46 3.65 15.01 9.97
N LYS A 47 3.94 15.05 8.67
CA LYS A 47 5.12 15.75 8.13
C LYS A 47 5.08 17.26 8.34
N THR A 48 3.90 17.87 8.36
CA THR A 48 3.74 19.34 8.50
C THR A 48 3.50 19.79 9.93
N GLY A 49 2.94 18.94 10.80
CA GLY A 49 2.49 19.30 12.14
C GLY A 49 3.34 18.77 13.31
N GLU A 50 4.27 17.84 13.05
CA GLU A 50 5.20 17.34 14.06
C GLU A 50 6.35 18.36 14.28
N GLU A 51 6.14 19.26 15.24
CA GLU A 51 7.24 20.05 15.81
C GLU A 51 8.28 19.10 16.43
N PRO A 52 9.60 19.40 16.40
CA PRO A 52 10.67 18.58 16.99
C PRO A 52 10.62 18.43 18.53
N THR A 53 9.45 18.64 19.14
CA THR A 53 9.22 18.52 20.56
C THR A 53 9.64 17.12 20.99
N ALA A 54 10.64 17.05 21.88
CA ALA A 54 11.21 15.79 22.31
C ALA A 54 10.11 14.91 22.95
N LEU A 55 9.67 13.88 22.22
CA LEU A 55 8.84 12.83 22.78
C LEU A 55 9.70 12.10 23.83
N THR A 56 9.38 12.26 25.11
CA THR A 56 10.15 11.66 26.20
C THR A 56 9.53 10.35 26.67
N GLY A 57 10.37 9.43 27.16
CA GLY A 57 9.98 8.22 27.88
C GLY A 57 8.90 7.36 27.20
N ALA A 58 7.74 7.24 27.87
CA ALA A 58 6.64 6.35 27.48
C ALA A 58 6.02 6.71 26.12
N THR A 59 5.90 8.00 25.80
CA THR A 59 5.31 8.49 24.55
C THR A 59 6.16 8.09 23.35
N ARG A 60 7.49 8.16 23.48
CA ARG A 60 8.41 7.70 22.44
C ARG A 60 8.33 6.20 22.22
N LEU A 61 8.26 5.42 23.30
CA LEU A 61 8.13 3.97 23.20
C LEU A 61 6.83 3.56 22.50
N ARG A 62 5.71 4.21 22.86
CA ARG A 62 4.41 3.97 22.23
C ARG A 62 4.43 4.32 20.74
N LYS A 63 5.01 5.46 20.36
CA LYS A 63 5.20 5.83 18.95
C LYS A 63 5.97 4.76 18.17
N VAL A 64 7.07 4.24 18.74
CA VAL A 64 7.86 3.16 18.12
C VAL A 64 7.04 1.88 17.92
N GLN A 65 6.26 1.47 18.93
CA GLN A 65 5.39 0.29 18.82
C GLN A 65 4.36 0.44 17.70
N ILE A 66 3.77 1.63 17.57
CA ILE A 66 2.79 1.91 16.52
C ILE A 66 3.45 1.87 15.13
N ILE A 67 4.64 2.47 14.97
CA ILE A 67 5.39 2.42 13.71
C ILE A 67 5.74 0.97 13.33
N GLN A 68 6.18 0.15 14.29
CA GLN A 68 6.45 -1.26 14.04
C GLN A 68 5.20 -2.01 13.55
N LYS A 69 4.03 -1.72 14.13
CA LYS A 69 2.76 -2.31 13.70
C LYS A 69 2.38 -1.90 12.27
N ILE A 70 2.53 -0.62 11.93
CA ILE A 70 2.32 -0.12 10.56
C ILE A 70 3.23 -0.86 9.57
N LEU A 71 4.54 -0.93 9.87
CA LEU A 71 5.50 -1.60 8.98
C LEU A 71 5.24 -3.11 8.83
N ALA A 72 4.74 -3.76 9.88
CA ALA A 72 4.34 -5.16 9.82
C ALA A 72 3.12 -5.35 8.90
N HIS A 73 2.11 -4.48 9.00
CA HIS A 73 0.97 -4.50 8.09
C HIS A 73 1.39 -4.23 6.64
N ASP A 74 2.22 -3.22 6.40
CA ASP A 74 2.72 -2.88 5.05
C ASP A 74 3.44 -4.05 4.39
N ARG A 75 4.24 -4.79 5.16
CA ARG A 75 4.90 -6.01 4.68
C ARG A 75 3.87 -7.06 4.25
N LEU A 76 2.88 -7.33 5.09
CA LEU A 76 1.84 -8.32 4.79
C LEU A 76 0.98 -7.91 3.60
N ILE A 77 0.71 -6.61 3.43
CA ILE A 77 0.00 -6.09 2.25
C ILE A 77 0.82 -6.37 0.98
N ARG A 78 2.13 -6.07 1.00
CA ARG A 78 3.04 -6.34 -0.13
C ARG A 78 3.15 -7.81 -0.47
N ASP A 79 3.22 -8.68 0.54
CA ASP A 79 3.25 -10.13 0.34
C ASP A 79 1.99 -10.64 -0.42
N ILE A 80 0.87 -9.91 -0.32
CA ILE A 80 -0.38 -10.23 -1.05
C ILE A 80 -0.42 -9.55 -2.43
N THR A 81 -0.04 -8.28 -2.52
CA THR A 81 -0.23 -7.46 -3.73
C THR A 81 0.85 -7.69 -4.79
N GLU A 82 2.11 -7.89 -4.38
CA GLU A 82 3.25 -8.01 -5.31
C GLU A 82 3.16 -9.25 -6.20
N PRO A 83 2.82 -10.46 -5.72
CA PRO A 83 2.74 -11.65 -6.57
C PRO A 83 1.65 -11.52 -7.64
N TRP A 84 0.47 -11.00 -7.29
CA TRP A 84 -0.63 -10.84 -8.24
C TRP A 84 -0.30 -9.80 -9.32
N MET A 85 0.36 -8.69 -8.96
CA MET A 85 0.84 -7.70 -9.92
C MET A 85 1.88 -8.27 -10.89
N ALA A 86 2.79 -9.13 -10.38
CA ALA A 86 3.75 -9.82 -11.23
C ALA A 86 3.07 -10.78 -12.22
N GLU A 87 2.06 -11.53 -11.77
CA GLU A 87 1.27 -12.43 -12.62
C GLU A 87 0.50 -11.65 -13.71
N LEU A 88 -0.15 -10.54 -13.35
CA LEU A 88 -0.82 -9.66 -14.31
C LEU A 88 0.15 -9.12 -15.37
N ALA A 89 1.34 -8.68 -14.97
CA ALA A 89 2.35 -8.18 -15.90
C ALA A 89 2.77 -9.25 -16.92
N ILE A 90 2.90 -10.51 -16.48
CA ILE A 90 3.18 -11.64 -17.37
C ILE A 90 2.04 -11.85 -18.38
N LEU A 91 0.79 -11.87 -17.91
CA LEU A 91 -0.39 -12.07 -18.77
C LEU A 91 -0.55 -10.96 -19.82
N MET A 92 -0.27 -9.72 -19.45
CA MET A 92 -0.31 -8.59 -20.38
C MET A 92 0.82 -8.67 -21.43
N ASN A 93 1.99 -9.18 -21.06
CA ASN A 93 3.11 -9.32 -21.98
C ASN A 93 2.96 -10.55 -22.91
N SER A 94 2.36 -11.64 -22.43
CA SER A 94 2.08 -12.82 -23.26
C SER A 94 1.04 -12.49 -24.35
N THR A 95 -0.04 -11.78 -24.02
CA THR A 95 -1.05 -11.35 -25.01
C THR A 95 -0.49 -10.40 -26.07
N GLY A 96 0.45 -9.51 -25.70
CA GLY A 96 1.18 -8.68 -26.67
C GLY A 96 2.07 -9.49 -27.61
N THR A 97 2.68 -10.57 -27.10
CA THR A 97 3.53 -11.49 -27.87
C THR A 97 2.70 -12.35 -28.82
N GLU A 98 1.57 -12.89 -28.36
CA GLU A 98 0.61 -13.66 -29.17
C GLU A 98 0.04 -12.82 -30.32
N ARG A 99 -0.31 -11.55 -30.08
CA ARG A 99 -0.79 -10.64 -31.14
C ARG A 99 0.27 -10.41 -32.22
N LYS A 100 1.54 -10.23 -31.84
CA LYS A 100 2.65 -10.06 -32.80
C LYS A 100 2.90 -11.33 -33.61
N LEU A 101 2.86 -12.50 -32.98
CA LEU A 101 3.00 -13.78 -33.67
C LEU A 101 1.82 -14.03 -34.62
N SER A 102 0.59 -13.79 -34.19
CA SER A 102 -0.60 -13.89 -35.06
C SER A 102 -0.53 -12.93 -36.25
N GLN A 103 0.02 -11.72 -36.10
CA GLN A 103 0.22 -10.78 -37.22
C GLN A 103 1.33 -11.24 -38.17
N ALA A 104 2.44 -11.77 -37.64
CA ALA A 104 3.58 -12.22 -38.44
C ALA A 104 3.27 -13.51 -39.24
N TYR A 105 2.47 -14.42 -38.68
CA TYR A 105 2.18 -15.73 -39.27
C TYR A 105 0.75 -15.85 -39.86
N GLY A 106 -0.18 -14.95 -39.52
CA GLY A 106 -1.56 -14.95 -40.03
C GLY A 106 -1.73 -14.40 -41.46
N GLY A 107 -0.69 -13.77 -42.03
CA GLY A 107 -0.72 -13.21 -43.39
C GLY A 107 -0.48 -14.21 -44.53
N LYS A 108 -0.34 -15.52 -44.26
CA LYS A 108 0.03 -16.51 -45.27
C LYS A 108 -1.06 -17.50 -45.73
N TYR A 109 -2.31 -17.34 -45.30
CA TYR A 109 -3.41 -18.24 -45.70
C TYR A 109 -4.75 -17.53 -46.00
N ALA A 110 -4.70 -16.36 -46.63
CA ALA A 110 -5.86 -15.75 -47.26
C ALA A 110 -5.58 -15.61 -48.76
N GLY A 111 -5.78 -16.72 -49.49
CA GLY A 111 -5.81 -16.80 -50.95
C GLY A 111 -7.19 -17.26 -51.38
#